data_AF-A0A820KCQ5-F1
#
_entry.id   AF-A0A820KCQ5-F1
#
_cell.length_a   1.000
_cell.length_b   1.000
_cell.length_c   1.000
_cell.angle_alpha   90.00
_cell.angle_beta   90.00
_cell.angle_gamma   90.00
#
_symmetry.space_group_name_H-M   'P 1'
#
loop_
_entity.id
_entity.type
_entity.pdbx_description
1 polymer ?
#
loop_
_entity_poly.entity_id
_entity_poly.type
_entity_poly.pdbx_seq_one_letter_code
_entity_poly.pdbx_strand_id
1 'polypeptide(L)'
;MSSNTHSFSYVQPTIVSLLILSSFIYLLSVARSLAHHLFYAGLIGQILVGMIYARPLANILKPEWEQTILDFGYLGLLLVVFEGGLETRLDFLAVKSNLFLSSVIGITGIITPIGLSIILCSFGFKFNLLESFTMGASLSATSLGTTFAILSSHGEYQLNKSRMGTILVGAALLDDISGLVIASVIEKLGNLGQQNLP
;
A
#
# COMPACT_ATOMS: atom_id res chain seq x y z
N MET A 1 27.06 36.89 21.33
CA MET A 1 26.86 36.58 19.90
C MET A 1 28.09 35.84 19.39
N SER A 2 28.01 34.53 19.19
CA SER A 2 28.95 33.79 18.36
C SER A 2 28.16 32.67 17.69
N SER A 3 28.07 32.77 16.37
CA SER A 3 27.29 31.93 15.48
C SER A 3 27.96 30.56 15.33
N ASN A 4 27.38 29.52 15.94
CA ASN A 4 27.72 28.13 15.65
C ASN A 4 27.29 27.78 14.22
N THR A 5 28.17 28.01 13.25
CA THR A 5 28.03 27.46 11.89
C THR A 5 28.46 26.00 11.91
N HIS A 6 27.51 25.11 12.19
CA HIS A 6 27.68 23.67 11.98
C HIS A 6 27.64 23.38 10.47
N SER A 7 28.77 23.52 9.79
CA SER A 7 28.92 22.92 8.46
C SER A 7 29.06 21.41 8.64
N PHE A 8 28.14 20.63 8.05
CA PHE A 8 28.33 19.19 7.98
C PHE A 8 29.64 18.92 7.23
N SER A 9 30.55 18.15 7.84
CA SER A 9 31.77 17.72 7.16
C SER A 9 31.38 16.87 5.97
N TYR A 10 31.76 17.29 4.77
CA TYR A 10 31.52 16.51 3.55
C TYR A 10 32.27 15.17 3.66
N VAL A 11 31.52 14.08 3.66
CA VAL A 11 32.06 12.73 3.60
C VAL A 11 31.80 12.19 2.20
N GLN A 12 32.86 11.95 1.44
CA GLN A 12 32.76 11.41 0.09
C GLN A 12 32.16 9.98 0.13
N PRO A 13 31.13 9.67 -0.67
CA PRO A 13 30.61 8.32 -0.77
C PRO A 13 31.63 7.39 -1.44
N THR A 14 31.72 6.15 -0.95
CA THR A 14 32.58 5.14 -1.56
C THR A 14 32.07 4.72 -2.93
N ILE A 15 32.96 4.30 -3.82
CA ILE A 15 32.60 3.79 -5.16
C ILE A 15 31.57 2.65 -5.07
N VAL A 16 31.74 1.76 -4.10
CA VAL A 16 30.78 0.66 -3.83
C VAL A 16 29.39 1.20 -3.49
N SER A 17 29.30 2.27 -2.69
CA SER A 17 28.02 2.91 -2.36
C SER A 17 27.32 3.45 -3.62
N LEU A 18 28.08 4.10 -4.50
CA LEU A 18 27.56 4.63 -5.76
C LEU A 18 27.12 3.51 -6.71
N LEU A 19 27.87 2.41 -6.78
CA LEU A 19 27.52 1.23 -7.58
C LEU A 19 26.24 0.55 -7.07
N ILE A 20 26.07 0.44 -5.75
CA ILE A 20 24.84 -0.11 -5.16
C ILE A 20 23.65 0.78 -5.56
N LEU A 21 23.74 2.09 -5.35
CA LEU A 21 22.64 3.00 -5.66
C LEU A 21 22.32 3.06 -7.15
N SER A 22 23.35 3.06 -8.02
CA SER A 22 23.14 3.06 -9.47
C SER A 22 22.55 1.74 -9.96
N SER A 23 23.00 0.59 -9.41
CA SER A 23 22.41 -0.71 -9.72
C SER A 23 20.95 -0.79 -9.29
N PHE A 24 20.61 -0.25 -8.12
CA PHE A 24 19.25 -0.22 -7.61
C PHE A 24 18.31 0.57 -8.54
N ILE A 25 18.71 1.80 -8.91
CA ILE A 25 17.93 2.65 -9.83
C ILE A 25 17.80 2.01 -11.21
N TYR A 26 18.88 1.44 -11.74
CA TYR A 26 18.86 0.77 -13.03
C TYR A 26 17.94 -0.45 -13.04
N LEU A 27 18.05 -1.33 -12.03
CA LEU A 27 17.23 -2.53 -11.93
C LEU A 27 15.76 -2.20 -11.67
N LEU A 28 15.43 -1.12 -10.94
CA LEU A 28 14.04 -0.65 -10.83
C LEU A 28 13.43 -0.36 -12.21
N SER A 29 14.18 0.27 -13.11
CA SER A 29 13.73 0.59 -14.47
C SER A 29 13.57 -0.68 -15.32
N VAL A 30 14.58 -1.57 -15.29
CA VAL A 30 14.56 -2.83 -16.04
C VAL A 30 13.41 -3.72 -15.57
N ALA A 31 13.25 -3.90 -14.25
CA ALA A 31 12.20 -4.72 -13.68
C ALA A 31 10.81 -4.13 -13.97
N ARG A 32 10.66 -2.80 -13.94
CA ARG A 32 9.40 -2.15 -14.36
C ARG A 32 9.06 -2.50 -15.81
N SER A 33 10.01 -2.36 -16.72
CA SER A 33 9.81 -2.64 -18.15
C SER A 33 9.46 -4.11 -18.37
N LEU A 34 10.20 -5.02 -17.75
CA LEU A 34 9.97 -6.46 -17.85
C LEU A 34 8.60 -6.85 -17.28
N ALA A 35 8.26 -6.39 -16.07
CA ALA A 35 6.99 -6.70 -15.43
C ALA A 35 5.80 -6.09 -16.17
N HIS A 36 5.96 -4.90 -16.77
CA HIS A 36 4.93 -4.32 -17.61
C HIS A 36 4.72 -5.14 -18.89
N HIS A 37 5.80 -5.66 -19.50
CA HIS A 37 5.67 -6.48 -20.70
C HIS A 37 5.05 -7.86 -20.43
N LEU A 38 5.37 -8.47 -19.28
CA LEU A 38 4.88 -9.81 -18.92
C LEU A 38 3.50 -9.81 -18.24
N PHE A 39 3.25 -8.85 -17.36
CA PHE A 39 2.08 -8.85 -16.46
C PHE A 39 1.22 -7.59 -16.56
N TYR A 40 1.58 -6.63 -17.43
CA TYR A 40 0.95 -5.30 -17.53
C TYR A 40 0.99 -4.48 -16.22
N ALA A 41 1.69 -4.94 -15.19
CA ALA A 41 1.76 -4.33 -13.87
C ALA A 41 3.22 -4.01 -13.51
N GLY A 42 3.76 -2.93 -14.10
CA GLY A 42 5.17 -2.53 -13.91
C GLY A 42 5.57 -2.28 -12.46
N LEU A 43 4.61 -1.83 -11.62
CA LEU A 43 4.81 -1.60 -10.19
C LEU A 43 5.27 -2.88 -9.46
N ILE A 44 4.79 -4.05 -9.87
CA ILE A 44 5.16 -5.33 -9.25
C ILE A 44 6.67 -5.58 -9.40
N GLY A 45 7.24 -5.29 -10.58
CA GLY A 45 8.68 -5.41 -10.81
C GLY A 45 9.49 -4.50 -9.90
N GLN A 46 9.03 -3.27 -9.67
CA GLN A 46 9.68 -2.32 -8.77
C GLN A 46 9.61 -2.77 -7.32
N ILE A 47 8.45 -3.28 -6.86
CA ILE A 47 8.28 -3.83 -5.51
C ILE A 47 9.21 -5.03 -5.30
N LEU A 48 9.33 -5.93 -6.26
CA LEU A 48 10.25 -7.08 -6.18
C LEU A 48 11.71 -6.66 -6.02
N VAL A 49 12.18 -5.69 -6.82
CA VAL A 49 13.55 -5.16 -6.70
C VAL A 49 13.75 -4.49 -5.34
N GLY A 50 12.78 -3.70 -4.89
CA GLY A 50 12.77 -3.10 -3.55
C GLY A 50 12.90 -4.13 -2.44
N MET A 51 12.08 -5.18 -2.47
CA MET A 51 12.12 -6.28 -1.50
C MET A 51 13.46 -7.01 -1.51
N ILE A 52 14.02 -7.29 -2.69
CA ILE A 52 15.33 -7.97 -2.81
C ILE A 52 16.42 -7.10 -2.18
N TYR A 53 16.49 -5.80 -2.52
CA TYR A 53 17.57 -4.92 -2.07
C TYR A 53 17.45 -4.49 -0.60
N ALA A 54 16.24 -4.41 -0.06
CA ALA A 54 15.95 -3.99 1.31
C ALA A 54 16.00 -5.15 2.32
N ARG A 55 15.67 -4.84 3.57
CA ARG A 55 15.53 -5.84 4.65
C ARG A 55 14.12 -6.46 4.60
N PRO A 56 13.96 -7.75 4.96
CA PRO A 56 14.95 -8.67 5.52
C PRO A 56 15.70 -9.52 4.48
N LEU A 57 15.47 -9.35 3.18
CA LEU A 57 15.93 -10.29 2.13
C LEU A 57 17.45 -10.23 1.88
N ALA A 58 17.95 -9.30 1.06
CA ALA A 58 19.39 -9.25 0.74
C ALA A 58 20.14 -8.19 1.54
N ASN A 59 19.45 -7.22 2.15
CA ASN A 59 20.05 -6.19 3.02
C ASN A 59 21.27 -5.49 2.35
N ILE A 60 21.13 -5.16 1.05
CA ILE A 60 22.18 -4.54 0.24
C ILE A 60 22.17 -3.03 0.44
N LEU A 61 20.99 -2.44 0.60
CA LEU A 61 20.83 -1.01 0.88
C LEU A 61 21.18 -0.70 2.34
N LYS A 62 21.86 0.43 2.54
CA LYS A 62 22.09 0.96 3.88
C LYS A 62 20.77 1.44 4.50
N PRO A 63 20.60 1.34 5.83
CA PRO A 63 19.37 1.77 6.51
C PRO A 63 18.97 3.21 6.23
N GLU A 64 19.95 4.11 6.17
CA GLU A 64 19.73 5.53 5.90
C GLU A 64 19.10 5.77 4.52
N TRP A 65 19.54 5.00 3.51
CA TRP A 65 19.01 5.10 2.15
C TRP A 65 17.64 4.43 2.05
N GLU A 66 17.46 3.29 2.72
CA GLU A 66 16.17 2.60 2.80
C GLU A 66 15.09 3.54 3.34
N GLN A 67 15.35 4.20 4.47
CA GLN A 67 14.43 5.20 5.04
C GLN A 67 14.17 6.35 4.08
N THR A 68 15.23 6.92 3.48
CA THR A 68 15.07 8.02 2.53
C THR A 68 14.21 7.61 1.33
N ILE A 69 14.47 6.44 0.74
CA ILE A 69 13.71 5.92 -0.41
C ILE A 69 12.25 5.65 0.00
N LEU A 70 12.01 5.12 1.21
CA LEU A 70 10.67 4.93 1.74
C LEU A 70 9.93 6.27 1.90
N ASP A 71 10.55 7.30 2.45
CA ASP A 71 9.94 8.63 2.61
C ASP A 71 9.57 9.24 1.25
N PHE A 72 10.46 9.15 0.26
CA PHE A 72 10.14 9.56 -1.11
C PHE A 72 9.03 8.69 -1.72
N GLY A 73 9.01 7.39 -1.41
CA GLY A 73 7.93 6.48 -1.81
C GLY A 73 6.58 6.90 -1.23
N TYR A 74 6.53 7.28 0.05
CA TYR A 74 5.33 7.81 0.69
C TYR A 74 4.88 9.14 0.08
N LEU A 75 5.81 10.06 -0.21
CA LEU A 75 5.48 11.29 -0.93
C LEU A 75 4.92 11.01 -2.33
N GLY A 76 5.52 10.08 -3.08
CA GLY A 76 5.01 9.65 -4.38
C GLY A 76 3.62 9.04 -4.28
N LEU A 77 3.38 8.19 -3.27
CA LEU A 77 2.07 7.60 -3.00
C LEU A 77 1.01 8.67 -2.72
N LEU A 78 1.33 9.66 -1.87
CA LEU A 78 0.41 10.78 -1.57
C LEU A 78 0.05 11.57 -2.82
N LEU A 79 1.04 11.87 -3.68
CA LEU A 79 0.81 12.58 -4.93
C LEU A 79 -0.09 11.79 -5.89
N VAL A 80 0.12 10.47 -6.02
CA VAL A 80 -0.73 9.61 -6.87
C VAL A 80 -2.16 9.52 -6.34
N VAL A 81 -2.34 9.38 -5.02
CA VAL A 81 -3.68 9.38 -4.40
C VAL A 81 -4.36 10.72 -4.60
N PHE A 82 -3.63 11.82 -4.44
CA PHE A 82 -4.14 13.17 -4.64
C PHE A 82 -4.56 13.41 -6.09
N GLU A 83 -3.72 13.04 -7.05
CA GLU A 83 -4.04 13.10 -8.49
C GLU A 83 -5.29 12.27 -8.82
N GLY A 84 -5.34 11.01 -8.38
CA GLY A 84 -6.52 10.16 -8.58
C GLY A 84 -7.80 10.71 -7.93
N GLY A 85 -7.67 11.36 -6.77
CA GLY A 85 -8.76 12.07 -6.10
C GLY A 85 -9.27 13.27 -6.90
N LEU A 86 -8.38 14.07 -7.48
CA LEU A 86 -8.74 15.23 -8.33
C LEU A 86 -9.43 14.80 -9.63
N GLU A 87 -9.03 13.66 -10.22
CA GLU A 87 -9.67 13.13 -11.43
C GLU A 87 -11.03 12.48 -11.17
N THR A 88 -11.32 12.10 -9.93
CA THR A 88 -12.53 11.36 -9.57
C THR A 88 -13.75 12.28 -9.58
N ARG A 89 -14.77 11.91 -10.36
CA ARG A 89 -16.04 12.66 -10.41
C ARG A 89 -17.00 12.23 -9.29
N LEU A 90 -16.89 12.90 -8.14
CA LEU A 90 -17.75 12.64 -6.97
C LEU A 90 -19.25 12.84 -7.24
N ASP A 91 -19.61 13.68 -8.22
CA ASP A 91 -21.01 13.88 -8.63
C ASP A 91 -21.67 12.59 -9.14
N PHE A 92 -20.91 11.75 -9.84
CA PHE A 92 -21.39 10.44 -10.30
C PHE A 92 -21.45 9.43 -9.16
N LEU A 93 -20.61 9.60 -8.14
CA LEU A 93 -20.65 8.76 -6.95
C LEU A 93 -21.93 9.04 -6.17
N ALA A 94 -22.30 10.32 -5.99
CA ALA A 94 -23.47 10.76 -5.23
C ALA A 94 -24.84 10.27 -5.78
N VAL A 95 -24.87 9.72 -6.99
CA VAL A 95 -26.06 9.04 -7.53
C VAL A 95 -26.38 7.83 -6.65
N LYS A 96 -27.59 7.80 -6.06
CA LYS A 96 -28.01 6.77 -5.09
C LYS A 96 -27.74 5.33 -5.53
N SER A 97 -27.94 5.01 -6.82
CA SER A 97 -27.70 3.66 -7.34
C SER A 97 -26.21 3.29 -7.36
N ASN A 98 -25.32 4.25 -7.64
CA ASN A 98 -23.87 4.03 -7.63
C ASN A 98 -23.35 3.96 -6.20
N LEU A 99 -23.87 4.80 -5.28
CA LEU A 99 -23.57 4.70 -3.84
C LEU A 99 -23.95 3.32 -3.29
N PHE A 100 -25.15 2.83 -3.61
CA PHE A 100 -25.60 1.53 -3.13
C PHE A 100 -24.71 0.41 -3.66
N LEU A 101 -24.42 0.41 -4.98
CA LEU A 101 -23.58 -0.61 -5.59
C LEU A 101 -22.16 -0.58 -5.03
N SER A 102 -21.59 0.61 -4.88
CA SER A 102 -20.28 0.82 -4.27
C SER A 102 -20.23 0.33 -2.81
N SER A 103 -21.29 0.56 -2.04
CA SER A 103 -21.42 0.07 -0.67
C SER A 103 -21.50 -1.45 -0.59
N VAL A 104 -22.27 -2.09 -1.47
CA VAL A 104 -22.31 -3.56 -1.54
C VAL A 104 -20.93 -4.09 -1.88
N ILE A 105 -20.22 -3.49 -2.84
CA ILE A 105 -18.87 -3.91 -3.23
C ILE A 105 -17.90 -3.77 -2.06
N GLY A 106 -17.86 -2.62 -1.37
CA GLY A 106 -16.98 -2.42 -0.21
C GLY A 106 -17.29 -3.38 0.93
N ILE A 107 -18.57 -3.56 1.28
CA ILE A 107 -18.98 -4.53 2.31
C ILE A 107 -18.55 -5.94 1.94
N THR A 108 -18.73 -6.36 0.67
CA THR A 108 -18.24 -7.68 0.23
C THR A 108 -16.72 -7.78 0.25
N GLY A 109 -16.02 -6.68 -0.07
CA GLY A 109 -14.57 -6.55 -0.02
C GLY A 109 -14.02 -6.68 1.40
N ILE A 110 -14.78 -6.31 2.42
CA ILE A 110 -14.41 -6.47 3.83
C ILE A 110 -14.80 -7.84 4.37
N ILE A 111 -16.08 -8.22 4.22
CA ILE A 111 -16.63 -9.43 4.84
C ILE A 111 -15.98 -10.69 4.26
N THR A 112 -15.73 -10.72 2.95
CA THR A 112 -15.21 -11.93 2.29
C THR A 112 -13.82 -12.32 2.77
N PRO A 113 -12.78 -11.47 2.70
CA PRO A 113 -11.45 -11.82 3.21
C PRO A 113 -11.43 -12.06 4.72
N ILE A 114 -12.22 -11.33 5.52
CA ILE A 114 -12.32 -11.59 6.96
C ILE A 114 -12.93 -12.96 7.25
N GLY A 115 -14.09 -13.25 6.65
CA GLY A 115 -14.77 -14.53 6.82
C GLY A 115 -13.93 -15.70 6.33
N LEU A 116 -13.31 -15.54 5.15
CA LEU A 116 -12.40 -16.54 4.59
C LEU A 116 -11.18 -16.77 5.50
N SER A 117 -10.57 -15.71 6.03
CA SER A 117 -9.45 -15.82 6.98
C SER A 117 -9.87 -16.55 8.25
N ILE A 118 -11.00 -16.20 8.86
CA ILE A 118 -11.49 -16.89 10.06
C ILE A 118 -11.69 -18.39 9.78
N ILE A 119 -12.30 -18.73 8.64
CA ILE A 119 -12.53 -20.14 8.26
C ILE A 119 -11.20 -20.86 8.05
N LEU A 120 -10.29 -20.33 7.22
CA LEU A 120 -9.04 -21.04 6.90
C LEU A 120 -8.06 -21.07 8.09
N CYS A 121 -7.88 -19.95 8.79
CA CYS A 121 -6.91 -19.84 9.87
C CYS A 121 -7.37 -20.53 11.15
N SER A 122 -8.67 -20.44 11.51
CA SER A 122 -9.17 -21.11 12.72
C SER A 122 -9.30 -22.61 12.51
N PHE A 123 -9.82 -23.07 11.37
CA PHE A 123 -10.02 -24.51 11.13
C PHE A 123 -8.80 -25.21 10.53
N GLY A 124 -8.07 -24.56 9.63
CA GLY A 124 -6.89 -25.13 8.96
C GLY A 124 -5.62 -25.04 9.79
N PHE A 125 -5.32 -23.85 10.33
CA PHE A 125 -4.06 -23.57 11.02
C PHE A 125 -4.17 -23.53 12.55
N LYS A 126 -5.38 -23.67 13.10
CA LYS A 126 -5.69 -23.64 14.54
C LYS A 126 -5.25 -22.34 15.24
N PHE A 127 -5.28 -21.22 14.53
CA PHE A 127 -5.04 -19.91 15.13
C PHE A 127 -6.21 -19.45 15.98
N ASN A 128 -5.94 -18.54 16.92
CA ASN A 128 -6.98 -17.94 17.75
C ASN A 128 -7.92 -17.08 16.86
N LEU A 129 -9.14 -16.86 17.33
CA LEU A 129 -10.13 -16.05 16.62
C LEU A 129 -9.64 -14.62 16.40
N LEU A 130 -8.95 -14.04 17.40
CA LEU A 130 -8.38 -12.70 17.28
C LEU A 130 -7.29 -12.65 16.20
N GLU A 131 -6.38 -13.63 16.16
CA GLU A 131 -5.31 -13.70 15.17
C GLU A 131 -5.87 -13.87 13.76
N SER A 132 -6.84 -14.78 13.59
CA SER A 132 -7.49 -15.04 12.32
C SER A 132 -8.30 -13.85 11.82
N PHE A 133 -8.95 -13.12 12.74
CA PHE A 133 -9.64 -11.86 12.44
C PHE A 133 -8.66 -10.77 12.02
N THR A 134 -7.55 -10.58 12.74
CA THR A 134 -6.53 -9.58 12.41
C THR A 134 -5.88 -9.86 11.05
N MET A 135 -5.59 -11.12 10.71
CA MET A 135 -5.10 -11.48 9.37
C MET A 135 -6.10 -11.14 8.28
N GLY A 136 -7.38 -11.48 8.50
CA GLY A 136 -8.44 -11.19 7.54
C GLY A 136 -8.69 -9.69 7.35
N ALA A 137 -8.65 -8.94 8.44
CA ALA A 137 -8.77 -7.48 8.44
C ALA A 137 -7.59 -6.81 7.71
N SER A 138 -6.38 -7.35 7.86
CA SER A 138 -5.22 -6.88 7.10
C SER A 138 -5.38 -7.13 5.60
N LEU A 139 -6.02 -8.24 5.21
CA LEU A 139 -6.25 -8.59 3.81
C LEU A 139 -7.39 -7.79 3.17
N SER A 140 -8.35 -7.32 3.97
CA SER A 140 -9.45 -6.47 3.47
C SER A 140 -9.04 -5.04 3.16
N ALA A 141 -7.83 -4.61 3.53
CA ALA A 141 -7.38 -3.24 3.32
C ALA A 141 -7.08 -3.00 1.82
N THR A 142 -7.86 -2.12 1.19
CA THR A 142 -7.71 -1.75 -0.21
C THR A 142 -6.81 -0.51 -0.34
N SER A 143 -5.80 -0.54 -1.21
CA SER A 143 -4.89 0.61 -1.43
C SER A 143 -5.24 1.37 -2.72
N LEU A 144 -5.89 2.54 -2.58
CA LEU A 144 -6.21 3.41 -3.71
C LEU A 144 -4.96 3.88 -4.47
N GLY A 145 -3.89 4.24 -3.75
CA GLY A 145 -2.69 4.78 -4.39
C GLY A 145 -1.96 3.78 -5.27
N THR A 146 -1.86 2.52 -4.85
CA THR A 146 -1.29 1.46 -5.70
C THR A 146 -2.20 1.12 -6.87
N THR A 147 -3.53 1.10 -6.64
CA THR A 147 -4.53 0.93 -7.70
C THR A 147 -4.39 2.02 -8.77
N PHE A 148 -4.35 3.29 -8.37
CA PHE A 148 -4.16 4.40 -9.30
C PHE A 148 -2.80 4.38 -9.99
N ALA A 149 -1.72 4.02 -9.29
CA ALA A 149 -0.39 3.88 -9.91
C ALA A 149 -0.36 2.79 -11.00
N ILE A 150 -1.11 1.70 -10.82
CA ILE A 150 -1.23 0.65 -11.83
C ILE A 150 -2.14 1.10 -12.98
N LEU A 151 -3.28 1.74 -12.67
CA LEU A 151 -4.21 2.23 -13.68
C LEU A 151 -3.61 3.33 -14.56
N SER A 152 -2.84 4.25 -13.99
CA SER A 152 -2.15 5.30 -14.77
C SER A 152 -1.05 4.75 -15.68
N SER A 153 -0.52 3.55 -15.39
CA SER A 153 0.43 2.87 -16.28
C SER A 153 -0.20 2.27 -17.54
N HIS A 154 -1.53 2.15 -17.58
CA HIS A 154 -2.29 1.70 -18.74
C HIS A 154 -2.77 2.91 -19.54
N GLY A 155 -1.93 3.41 -20.45
CA GLY A 155 -2.10 4.70 -21.16
C GLY A 155 -3.36 4.92 -22.01
N GLU A 156 -4.33 4.00 -22.04
CA GLU A 156 -5.56 4.12 -22.84
C GLU A 156 -6.87 3.96 -22.06
N TYR A 157 -6.87 3.27 -20.92
CA TYR A 157 -8.10 3.02 -20.17
C TYR A 157 -8.21 3.97 -18.99
N GLN A 158 -8.84 5.14 -19.22
CA GLN A 158 -9.22 6.08 -18.15
C GLN A 158 -10.37 5.50 -17.31
N LEU A 159 -10.12 4.36 -16.65
CA LEU A 159 -11.06 3.73 -15.73
C LEU A 159 -11.47 4.72 -14.64
N ASN A 160 -10.55 5.58 -14.18
CA ASN A 160 -10.78 6.66 -13.21
C ASN A 160 -11.94 7.61 -13.61
N LYS A 161 -12.16 7.82 -14.92
CA LYS A 161 -13.23 8.70 -15.46
C LYS A 161 -14.50 7.93 -15.85
N SER A 162 -14.47 6.61 -15.80
CA SER A 162 -15.60 5.74 -16.11
C SER A 162 -16.52 5.58 -14.89
N ARG A 163 -17.78 5.20 -15.13
CA ARG A 163 -18.73 4.85 -14.06
C ARG A 163 -18.19 3.75 -13.15
N MET A 164 -17.48 2.77 -13.72
CA MET A 164 -16.85 1.68 -12.95
C MET A 164 -15.76 2.21 -12.02
N GLY A 165 -14.90 3.10 -12.49
CA GLY A 165 -13.88 3.73 -11.63
C GLY A 165 -14.50 4.52 -10.49
N THR A 166 -15.56 5.29 -10.75
CA THR A 166 -16.27 6.01 -9.67
C THR A 166 -16.83 5.07 -8.60
N ILE A 167 -17.42 3.93 -9.01
CA ILE A 167 -17.95 2.93 -8.08
C ILE A 167 -16.81 2.27 -7.27
N LEU A 168 -15.68 1.95 -7.92
CA LEU A 168 -14.50 1.36 -7.27
C LEU A 168 -13.86 2.32 -6.29
N VAL A 169 -13.74 3.61 -6.63
CA VAL A 169 -13.22 4.63 -5.71
C VAL A 169 -14.14 4.78 -4.50
N GLY A 170 -15.46 4.82 -4.72
CA GLY A 170 -16.41 4.84 -3.60
C GLY A 170 -16.29 3.63 -2.68
N ALA A 171 -16.04 2.44 -3.24
CA ALA A 171 -15.91 1.21 -2.45
C ALA A 171 -14.63 1.26 -1.61
N ALA A 172 -13.53 1.69 -2.20
CA ALA A 172 -12.26 1.84 -1.49
C ALA A 172 -12.31 2.90 -0.38
N LEU A 173 -13.06 4.01 -0.57
CA LEU A 173 -13.28 5.00 0.51
C LEU A 173 -14.06 4.40 1.69
N LEU A 174 -15.04 3.52 1.43
CA LEU A 174 -15.75 2.82 2.49
C LEU A 174 -14.85 1.82 3.22
N ASP A 175 -13.97 1.14 2.48
CA ASP A 175 -12.96 0.24 3.04
C ASP A 175 -11.97 1.00 3.94
N ASP A 176 -11.51 2.20 3.55
CA ASP A 176 -10.58 3.02 4.35
C ASP A 176 -11.19 3.44 5.70
N ILE A 177 -12.44 3.91 5.70
CA ILE A 177 -13.16 4.27 6.93
C ILE A 177 -13.36 3.04 7.82
N SER A 178 -13.80 1.93 7.21
CA SER A 178 -14.02 0.67 7.93
C SER A 178 -12.72 0.11 8.49
N GLY A 179 -11.62 0.21 7.74
CA GLY A 179 -10.28 -0.21 8.14
C GLY A 179 -9.78 0.54 9.37
N LEU A 180 -10.00 1.86 9.44
CA LEU A 180 -9.68 2.65 10.63
C LEU A 180 -10.49 2.18 11.87
N VAL A 181 -11.78 1.90 11.69
CA VAL A 181 -12.64 1.37 12.76
C VAL A 181 -12.16 -0.01 13.21
N ILE A 182 -11.88 -0.92 12.27
CA ILE A 182 -11.40 -2.27 12.54
C ILE A 182 -10.04 -2.24 13.25
N ALA A 183 -9.11 -1.37 12.84
CA ALA A 183 -7.82 -1.21 13.50
C ALA A 183 -7.99 -0.81 14.98
N SER A 184 -8.90 0.14 15.28
CA SER A 184 -9.21 0.53 16.66
C SER A 184 -9.86 -0.61 17.46
N VAL A 185 -10.71 -1.42 16.83
CA VAL A 185 -11.30 -2.61 17.47
C VAL A 185 -10.23 -3.66 17.79
N ILE A 186 -9.31 -3.93 16.87
CA ILE A 186 -8.21 -4.89 17.07
C ILE A 186 -7.32 -4.45 18.24
N GLU A 187 -6.97 -3.16 18.31
CA GLU A 187 -6.16 -2.62 19.41
C GLU A 187 -6.84 -2.84 20.78
N LYS A 188 -8.14 -2.54 20.88
CA LYS A 188 -8.91 -2.74 22.12
C LYS A 188 -9.02 -4.20 22.51
N LEU A 189 -9.28 -5.09 21.54
CA LEU A 189 -9.36 -6.54 21.79
C LEU A 189 -8.00 -7.12 22.20
N GLY A 190 -6.90 -6.66 21.61
CA GLY A 190 -5.54 -7.05 21.99
C GLY A 190 -5.21 -6.67 23.43
N ASN A 191 -5.55 -5.44 23.84
CA ASN A 191 -5.32 -4.96 25.20
C ASN A 191 -6.14 -5.73 26.25
N LEU A 192 -7.39 -6.09 25.93
CA LEU A 192 -8.23 -6.93 26.80
C LEU A 192 -7.66 -8.35 26.95
N GLY A 193 -7.06 -8.90 25.90
CA GLY A 193 -6.38 -10.21 25.96
C GLY A 193 -5.16 -10.21 26.89
N GLN A 194 -4.40 -9.13 26.93
CA GLN A 194 -3.22 -8.99 27.82
C GLN A 194 -3.59 -8.81 29.30
N GLN A 195 -4.69 -8.14 29.62
CA GLN A 195 -5.15 -7.96 31.01
C GLN A 195 -5.66 -9.25 31.68
N ASN A 196 -5.91 -10.31 30.92
CA ASN A 196 -6.41 -11.60 31.43
C ASN A 196 -5.29 -12.66 31.60
N LEU A 197 -4.02 -12.28 31.49
CA LEU A 197 -2.88 -13.13 31.85
C LEU A 197 -2.45 -12.82 33.30
N PRO A 198 -2.34 -13.82 34.19
CA PRO A 198 -1.87 -13.63 35.57
C PRO A 198 -0.41 -13.18 35.65
#